data_AF-A0A820KZX4-F1
#
_entry.id   AF-A0A820KZX4-F1
#
_cell.length_a   1.000
_cell.length_b   1.000
_cell.length_c   1.000
_cell.angle_alpha   90.00
_cell.angle_beta   90.00
_cell.angle_gamma   90.00
#
_symmetry.space_group_name_H-M   'P 1'
#
loop_
_entity.id
_entity.type
_entity.pdbx_description
1 polymer ?
#
loop_
_entity_poly.entity_id
_entity_poly.type
_entity_poly.pdbx_seq_one_letter_code
_entity_poly.pdbx_strand_id
1 'polypeptide(L)'
;SLFYCDETGHVCHAICSDFTGWSSQNREPISISINARNKEFSVVQHENNIDVYFIGNDNCVHHNYNGVYNNFTWNSDEIISLSDAISGIGAVRPYQKAIDVYYLEQEEQLKHLFIGEGTNNDWSRYQTDLSIPILYCKKIQNT
;
A
#
# COMPACT_ATOMS: atom_id res chain seq x y z
N SER A 1 12.66 -10.09 0.53
CA SER A 1 11.33 -10.09 1.16
C SER A 1 10.28 -10.54 0.17
N LEU A 2 9.25 -11.23 0.65
CA LEU A 2 8.05 -11.61 -0.09
C LEU A 2 6.83 -11.10 0.66
N PHE A 3 5.91 -10.46 -0.05
CA PHE A 3 4.63 -10.02 0.47
C PHE A 3 3.51 -10.77 -0.23
N TYR A 4 2.50 -11.18 0.52
CA TYR A 4 1.36 -11.92 -0.01
C TYR A 4 0.11 -11.63 0.80
N CYS A 5 -1.06 -11.83 0.18
CA CYS A 5 -2.33 -11.83 0.89
C CYS A 5 -2.68 -13.28 1.26
N ASP A 6 -3.04 -13.54 2.51
CA ASP A 6 -3.51 -14.85 2.93
C ASP A 6 -5.00 -15.09 2.58
N GLU A 7 -5.50 -16.26 2.97
CA GLU A 7 -6.89 -16.66 2.72
C GLU A 7 -7.90 -15.77 3.47
N THR A 8 -7.52 -15.29 4.65
CA THR A 8 -8.33 -14.42 5.52
C THR A 8 -8.31 -12.95 5.11
N GLY A 9 -7.45 -12.59 4.16
CA GLY A 9 -7.34 -11.23 3.64
C GLY A 9 -6.28 -10.39 4.34
N HIS A 10 -5.38 -10.96 5.14
CA HIS A 10 -4.28 -10.19 5.71
C HIS A 10 -3.11 -10.11 4.74
N VAL A 11 -2.38 -8.99 4.75
CA VAL A 11 -1.05 -8.94 4.16
C VAL A 11 -0.08 -9.62 5.13
N CYS A 12 0.76 -10.48 4.58
CA CYS A 12 1.79 -11.22 5.29
C CYS A 12 3.17 -10.92 4.67
N HIS A 13 4.22 -11.04 5.47
CA HIS A 13 5.60 -10.81 5.03
C HIS A 13 6.50 -12.00 5.38
N ALA A 14 7.11 -12.60 4.37
CA ALA A 14 8.12 -13.65 4.52
C ALA A 14 9.52 -13.14 4.16
N ILE A 15 10.53 -13.56 4.94
CA ILE A 15 11.93 -13.17 4.75
C ILE A 15 12.73 -14.42 4.37
N CYS A 16 13.62 -14.29 3.40
CA CYS A 16 14.65 -15.30 3.11
C CYS A 16 15.95 -14.78 3.73
N SER A 17 16.39 -15.39 4.82
CA SER A 17 17.50 -14.88 5.64
C SER A 17 18.88 -15.40 5.23
N ASP A 18 18.95 -16.56 4.56
CA ASP A 18 20.20 -17.33 4.51
C ASP A 18 20.26 -18.36 3.37
N PHE A 19 19.47 -18.19 2.30
CA PHE A 19 19.40 -19.12 1.15
C PHE A 19 19.01 -20.56 1.49
N THR A 20 18.67 -20.86 2.75
CA THR A 20 18.20 -22.18 3.20
C THR A 20 16.68 -22.35 3.06
N GLY A 21 15.97 -21.27 2.75
CA GLY A 21 14.53 -21.26 2.52
C GLY A 21 13.89 -19.94 2.93
N TRP A 22 12.59 -19.82 2.67
CA TRP A 22 11.78 -18.75 3.26
C TRP A 22 11.53 -19.08 4.73
N SER A 23 11.76 -18.12 5.64
CA SER A 23 11.49 -18.34 7.05
C SER A 23 10.01 -18.65 7.23
N SER A 24 9.71 -19.87 7.67
CA SER A 24 8.34 -20.29 8.01
C SER A 24 7.81 -19.64 9.28
N GLN A 25 8.65 -18.83 9.96
CA GLN A 25 8.40 -18.31 11.30
C GLN A 25 7.62 -16.99 11.36
N ASN A 26 7.41 -16.29 10.24
CA ASN A 26 6.64 -15.03 10.23
C ASN A 26 5.45 -15.13 9.26
N ARG A 27 4.52 -16.06 9.52
CA ARG A 27 3.17 -16.03 8.93
C ARG A 27 2.24 -15.06 9.67
N GLU A 28 2.78 -14.23 10.55
CA GLU A 28 1.97 -13.28 11.28
C GLU A 28 1.49 -12.20 10.31
N PRO A 29 0.19 -11.89 10.32
CA PRO A 29 -0.36 -10.81 9.53
C PRO A 29 0.33 -9.51 9.94
N ILE A 30 0.80 -8.78 8.94
CA ILE A 30 1.44 -7.48 9.12
C ILE A 30 0.43 -6.35 8.92
N SER A 31 -0.85 -6.67 8.75
CA SER A 31 -1.93 -5.72 8.53
C SER A 31 -3.22 -6.23 9.14
N ILE A 32 -4.21 -5.35 9.31
CA ILE A 32 -5.62 -5.75 9.36
C ILE A 32 -6.04 -6.48 8.07
N SER A 33 -7.23 -7.11 8.10
CA SER A 33 -7.79 -7.72 6.90
C SER A 33 -8.06 -6.64 5.85
N ILE A 34 -7.39 -6.75 4.71
CA ILE A 34 -7.57 -5.89 3.55
C ILE A 34 -8.89 -6.20 2.86
N ASN A 35 -9.35 -5.28 2.02
CA ASN A 35 -10.60 -5.39 1.31
C ASN A 35 -10.66 -6.72 0.53
N ALA A 36 -11.55 -7.60 0.96
CA ALA A 36 -11.64 -8.95 0.43
C ALA A 36 -12.05 -9.01 -1.05
N ARG A 37 -12.64 -7.93 -1.61
CA ARG A 37 -13.08 -7.89 -3.01
C ARG A 37 -11.89 -7.91 -3.97
N ASN A 38 -10.82 -7.17 -3.64
CA ASN A 38 -9.71 -6.96 -4.55
C ASN A 38 -8.38 -7.52 -4.02
N LYS A 39 -8.23 -7.65 -2.69
CA LYS A 39 -7.01 -8.16 -2.05
C LYS A 39 -5.73 -7.48 -2.56
N GLU A 40 -5.84 -6.18 -2.85
CA GLU A 40 -4.75 -5.40 -3.42
C GLU A 40 -3.98 -4.68 -2.32
N PHE A 41 -2.66 -4.64 -2.50
CA PHE A 41 -1.74 -3.88 -1.67
C PHE A 41 -0.56 -3.47 -2.55
N SER A 42 0.14 -2.42 -2.15
CA SER A 42 1.36 -1.95 -2.78
C SER A 42 2.47 -1.85 -1.76
N VAL A 43 3.68 -2.24 -2.16
CA VAL A 43 4.86 -2.20 -1.30
C VAL A 43 5.88 -1.27 -1.93
N VAL A 44 6.44 -0.37 -1.14
CA VAL A 44 7.51 0.53 -1.58
C VAL A 44 8.59 0.59 -0.50
N GLN A 45 9.84 0.74 -0.93
CA GLN A 45 10.94 0.98 -0.01
C GLN A 45 11.22 2.48 0.10
N HIS A 46 11.06 3.04 1.29
CA HIS A 46 11.33 4.44 1.59
C HIS A 46 12.43 4.57 2.64
N GLU A 47 13.55 5.16 2.25
CA GLU A 47 14.79 5.21 3.03
C GLU A 47 15.16 3.83 3.62
N ASN A 48 15.07 3.67 4.94
CA ASN A 48 15.38 2.45 5.67
C ASN A 48 14.12 1.68 6.10
N ASN A 49 12.98 2.04 5.55
CA ASN A 49 11.67 1.44 5.83
C ASN A 49 11.15 0.70 4.59
N ILE A 50 10.40 -0.36 4.84
CA ILE A 50 9.50 -0.97 3.86
C ILE A 50 8.09 -0.57 4.26
N ASP A 51 7.40 0.10 3.34
CA ASP A 51 6.06 0.61 3.51
C ASP A 51 5.08 -0.22 2.68
N VAL A 52 3.93 -0.53 3.28
CA VAL A 52 2.87 -1.34 2.71
C VAL A 52 1.57 -0.54 2.79
N TYR A 53 0.95 -0.33 1.63
CA TYR A 53 -0.30 0.41 1.49
C TYR A 53 -1.39 -0.52 0.98
N PHE A 54 -2.59 -0.40 1.52
CA PHE A 54 -3.70 -1.26 1.16
C PHE A 54 -5.03 -0.57 1.42
N ILE A 55 -6.09 -1.09 0.80
CA ILE A 55 -7.47 -0.65 1.06
C ILE A 55 -8.05 -1.58 2.12
N GLY A 56 -8.56 -1.03 3.21
CA GLY A 56 -9.20 -1.80 4.29
C GLY A 56 -10.62 -2.26 3.91
N ASN A 57 -11.21 -3.13 4.74
CA ASN A 57 -12.63 -3.49 4.62
C ASN A 57 -13.59 -2.31 4.88
N ASP A 58 -13.08 -1.23 5.45
CA ASP A 58 -13.75 0.06 5.65
C ASP A 58 -13.62 1.01 4.45
N ASN A 59 -13.04 0.56 3.33
CA ASN A 59 -12.74 1.35 2.13
C ASN A 59 -11.81 2.55 2.36
N CYS A 60 -11.18 2.63 3.53
CA CYS A 60 -10.13 3.60 3.81
C CYS A 60 -8.79 3.12 3.26
N VAL A 61 -7.86 4.05 3.05
CA VAL A 61 -6.47 3.72 2.71
C VAL A 61 -5.68 3.60 4.01
N HIS A 62 -5.06 2.45 4.19
CA HIS A 62 -4.25 2.10 5.35
C HIS A 62 -2.78 1.96 4.96
N HIS A 63 -1.91 2.07 5.97
CA HIS A 63 -0.47 2.01 5.84
C HIS A 63 0.14 1.26 7.03
N ASN A 64 1.10 0.39 6.74
CA ASN A 64 2.06 -0.16 7.70
C ASN A 64 3.49 -0.06 7.18
N TYR A 65 4.44 0.04 8.11
CA TYR A 65 5.85 0.11 7.82
C TYR A 65 6.71 -0.72 8.78
N ASN A 66 7.83 -1.19 8.27
CA ASN A 66 8.88 -1.88 9.00
C ASN A 66 10.22 -1.23 8.67
N GLY A 67 10.95 -0.77 9.68
CA GLY A 67 12.20 -0.05 9.46
C GLY A 67 13.12 0.06 10.66
N VAL A 68 14.21 0.79 10.47
CA VAL A 68 15.26 0.92 11.50
C VAL A 68 14.73 1.57 12.77
N TYR A 69 13.82 2.53 12.65
CA TYR A 69 13.27 3.28 13.78
C TYR A 69 12.27 2.48 14.64
N ASN A 70 11.76 1.36 14.15
CA ASN A 70 10.89 0.46 14.91
C ASN A 70 11.54 -0.93 15.14
N ASN A 71 12.88 -0.99 15.20
CA ASN A 71 13.65 -2.22 15.44
C ASN A 71 13.30 -3.35 14.47
N PHE A 72 12.96 -3.01 13.23
CA PHE A 72 12.52 -3.95 12.20
C PHE A 72 11.26 -4.75 12.57
N THR A 73 10.41 -4.19 13.43
CA THR A 73 9.06 -4.70 13.71
C THR A 73 8.05 -3.98 12.81
N TRP A 74 6.89 -4.57 12.58
CA TRP A 74 5.79 -3.85 11.92
C TRP A 74 5.10 -2.94 12.94
N ASN A 75 4.75 -1.71 12.53
CA ASN A 75 3.87 -0.85 13.32
C ASN A 75 2.43 -1.38 13.31
N SER A 76 1.56 -0.74 14.10
CA SER A 76 0.11 -0.92 14.01
C SER A 76 -0.46 -0.21 12.77
N ASP A 77 -1.53 -0.78 12.22
CA ASP A 77 -2.28 -0.20 11.11
C ASP A 77 -2.64 1.27 11.32
N GLU A 78 -2.23 2.11 10.37
CA GLU A 78 -2.55 3.53 10.34
C GLU A 78 -3.50 3.84 9.17
N ILE A 79 -4.62 4.51 9.46
CA ILE A 79 -5.48 5.07 8.43
C ILE A 79 -4.87 6.38 7.95
N ILE A 80 -4.38 6.40 6.71
CA ILE A 80 -3.79 7.59 6.09
C ILE A 80 -4.82 8.38 5.27
N SER A 81 -5.96 7.76 4.94
CA SER A 81 -7.09 8.46 4.33
C SER A 81 -8.42 7.80 4.64
N LEU A 82 -9.31 8.56 5.29
CA LEU A 82 -10.77 8.37 5.22
C LEU A 82 -11.23 8.61 3.76
N SER A 83 -11.64 7.55 3.07
CA SER A 83 -12.01 7.54 1.65
C SER A 83 -13.10 6.50 1.39
N ASP A 84 -13.63 6.48 0.17
CA ASP A 84 -14.47 5.39 -0.37
C ASP A 84 -13.71 4.64 -1.47
N ALA A 85 -12.47 4.25 -1.17
CA ALA A 85 -11.57 3.60 -2.12
C ALA A 85 -12.13 2.22 -2.52
N ILE A 86 -12.18 1.97 -3.82
CA ILE A 86 -12.72 0.73 -4.37
C ILE A 86 -11.63 -0.22 -4.87
N SER A 87 -10.51 0.26 -5.42
CA SER A 87 -9.45 -0.59 -5.98
C SER A 87 -8.21 0.23 -6.42
N GLY A 88 -7.28 -0.42 -7.12
CA GLY A 88 -6.19 0.22 -7.85
C GLY A 88 -5.09 0.79 -6.96
N ILE A 89 -4.90 0.25 -5.74
CA ILE A 89 -3.90 0.77 -4.81
C ILE A 89 -2.49 0.60 -5.39
N GLY A 90 -1.76 1.70 -5.49
CA GLY A 90 -0.40 1.72 -6.02
C GLY A 90 0.42 2.81 -5.34
N ALA A 91 1.60 2.44 -4.84
CA ALA A 91 2.51 3.36 -4.16
C ALA A 91 3.82 3.47 -4.94
N VAL A 92 4.31 4.70 -5.10
CA VAL A 92 5.56 5.00 -5.78
C VAL A 92 6.39 5.96 -4.95
N ARG A 93 7.71 5.83 -5.06
CA ARG A 93 8.68 6.76 -4.48
C ARG A 93 9.23 7.63 -5.59
N PRO A 94 8.64 8.80 -5.89
CA PRO A 94 9.07 9.62 -7.01
C PRO A 94 10.46 10.22 -6.81
N TYR A 95 10.87 10.45 -5.55
CA TYR A 95 12.23 10.87 -5.18
C TYR A 95 12.56 10.46 -3.75
N GLN A 96 13.78 10.75 -3.29
CA GLN A 96 14.37 10.14 -2.09
C GLN A 96 13.54 10.28 -0.81
N LYS A 97 12.74 11.33 -0.65
CA LYS A 97 12.00 11.59 0.61
C LYS A 97 10.50 11.73 0.42
N ALA A 98 9.96 11.22 -0.68
CA ALA A 98 8.53 11.30 -0.95
C ALA A 98 7.94 9.97 -1.33
N ILE A 99 6.66 9.81 -1.00
CA ILE A 99 5.82 8.71 -1.41
C ILE A 99 4.52 9.30 -1.96
N ASP A 100 4.11 8.80 -3.11
CA ASP A 100 2.78 9.02 -3.66
C ASP A 100 2.00 7.70 -3.61
N VAL A 101 0.74 7.78 -3.17
CA VAL A 101 -0.19 6.64 -3.12
C VAL A 101 -1.40 6.97 -3.96
N TYR A 102 -1.69 6.13 -4.94
CA TYR A 102 -2.80 6.23 -5.87
C TYR A 102 -3.83 5.15 -5.57
N TYR A 103 -5.11 5.46 -5.78
CA TYR A 103 -6.23 4.52 -5.66
C TYR A 103 -7.42 5.04 -6.45
N LEU A 104 -8.37 4.16 -6.75
CA LEU A 104 -9.63 4.48 -7.39
C LEU A 104 -10.73 4.59 -6.34
N GLU A 105 -11.57 5.61 -6.47
CA GLU A 105 -12.86 5.69 -5.80
C GLU A 105 -14.00 5.31 -6.76
N GLN A 106 -15.25 5.46 -6.30
CA GLN A 106 -16.42 5.29 -7.15
C GLN A 106 -16.30 6.08 -8.47
N GLU A 107 -16.97 5.58 -9.51
CA GLU A 107 -16.91 6.14 -10.86
C GLU A 107 -15.50 6.15 -11.48
N GLU A 108 -14.60 5.27 -10.99
CA GLU A 108 -13.22 5.12 -11.47
C GLU A 108 -12.40 6.42 -11.38
N GLN A 109 -12.74 7.30 -10.43
CA GLN A 109 -11.98 8.51 -10.19
C GLN A 109 -10.64 8.17 -9.53
N LEU A 110 -9.53 8.50 -10.20
CA LEU A 110 -8.21 8.37 -9.62
C LEU A 110 -7.98 9.43 -8.54
N LYS A 111 -7.66 8.97 -7.34
CA LYS A 111 -7.23 9.79 -6.21
C LYS A 111 -5.76 9.54 -5.92
N HIS A 112 -5.16 10.49 -5.22
CA HIS A 112 -3.75 10.54 -4.88
C HIS A 112 -3.59 11.08 -3.46
N LEU A 113 -2.64 10.52 -2.70
CA LEU A 113 -2.11 11.06 -1.44
C LEU A 113 -0.60 11.17 -1.57
N PHE A 114 0.02 12.16 -0.94
CA PHE A 114 1.48 12.19 -0.85
C PHE A 114 1.98 12.63 0.51
N ILE A 115 3.19 12.18 0.83
CA ILE A 115 4.00 12.64 1.95
C ILE A 115 5.40 12.97 1.42
N GLY A 116 6.02 14.05 1.88
CA GLY A 116 7.29 14.53 1.32
C GLY A 116 7.94 15.66 2.11
N GLU A 117 9.07 16.17 1.62
CA GLU A 117 9.68 17.37 2.19
C GLU A 117 8.68 18.53 2.18
N GLY A 118 8.41 19.10 3.36
CA GLY A 118 7.46 20.20 3.53
C GLY A 118 6.03 19.78 3.92
N THR A 119 5.72 18.48 4.04
CA THR A 119 4.38 18.03 4.48
C THR A 119 4.24 17.90 6.01
N ASN A 120 5.22 18.35 6.79
CA ASN A 120 5.26 18.23 8.27
C ASN A 120 5.03 16.81 8.81
N ASN A 121 5.42 15.79 8.02
CA ASN A 121 5.14 14.37 8.29
C ASN A 121 3.65 13.99 8.29
N ASP A 122 2.77 14.85 7.77
CA ASP A 122 1.37 14.54 7.55
C ASP A 122 1.13 14.18 6.08
N TRP A 123 0.20 13.25 5.87
CA TRP A 123 -0.31 12.92 4.55
C TRP A 123 -1.10 14.09 3.99
N SER A 124 -0.60 14.66 2.90
CA SER A 124 -1.29 15.72 2.18
C SER A 124 -2.23 15.11 1.14
N ARG A 125 -3.50 15.54 1.19
CA ARG A 125 -4.49 15.21 0.16
C ARG A 125 -4.43 16.24 -0.95
N TYR A 126 -4.22 15.81 -2.18
CA TYR A 126 -4.60 16.59 -3.34
C TYR A 126 -5.66 15.81 -4.11
N GLN A 127 -6.85 16.38 -4.20
CA GLN A 127 -7.81 15.95 -5.21
C GLN A 127 -7.28 16.47 -6.54
N THR A 128 -6.61 15.61 -7.28
CA THR A 128 -6.20 15.97 -8.62
C THR A 128 -7.45 15.96 -9.50
N ASP A 129 -7.95 17.13 -9.92
CA ASP A 129 -8.88 17.25 -11.06
C ASP A 129 -8.13 16.92 -12.36
N LEU A 130 -7.54 15.72 -12.44
CA LEU A 130 -6.95 15.23 -13.66
C LEU A 130 -8.10 14.66 -14.49
N SER A 131 -8.75 15.54 -15.26
CA SER A 131 -9.45 15.18 -16.49
C SER A 131 -8.50 14.66 -17.57
N ILE A 132 -7.32 14.14 -17.18
CA ILE A 132 -6.36 13.52 -18.07
C ILE A 132 -6.72 12.04 -18.09
N PRO A 133 -7.10 11.47 -19.23
CA PRO A 133 -7.29 10.03 -19.34
C PRO A 133 -5.93 9.37 -19.12
N ILE A 134 -5.73 8.82 -17.93
CA ILE A 134 -4.58 7.97 -17.66
C ILE A 134 -4.88 6.64 -18.35
N LEU A 135 -4.03 6.28 -19.32
CA LEU A 135 -4.05 4.95 -19.92
C LEU A 135 -3.79 3.92 -18.82
N TYR A 136 -4.84 3.32 -18.28
CA TYR A 136 -4.69 1.99 -17.70
C TYR A 136 -4.58 1.00 -18.86
N CYS A 137 -3.67 0.04 -18.74
CA CYS A 137 -3.64 -1.10 -19.65
C CYS A 137 -4.89 -1.94 -19.36
N LYS A 138 -5.98 -1.68 -20.08
CA LYS A 138 -7.18 -2.53 -20.00
C LYS A 138 -6.78 -3.92 -20.44
N LYS A 139 -6.98 -4.91 -19.55
CA LYS A 139 -6.89 -6.33 -19.92
C LYS A 139 -7.86 -6.56 -21.07
N ILE A 140 -7.33 -6.72 -22.29
CA ILE A 140 -8.13 -7.14 -23.44
C ILE A 140 -8.55 -8.57 -23.13
N GLN A 141 -9.82 -8.77 -22.77
CA GLN A 141 -10.42 -10.09 -22.79
C GLN A 141 -10.63 -10.43 -24.25
N ASN A 142 -9.82 -11.37 -24.78
CA ASN A 142 -10.10 -11.96 -26.08
C ASN A 142 -11.39 -12.79 -25.92
N THR A 143 -12.47 -12.32 -26.54
CA THR A 143 -13.67 -13.12 -26.84
C THR A 143 -13.41 -14.05 -28.00
#